data_AF-A0A1K1P3F2-F1
#
_entry.id   AF-A0A1K1P3F2-F1
#
_cell.length_a   1.000
_cell.length_b   1.000
_cell.length_c   1.000
_cell.angle_alpha   90.00
_cell.angle_beta   90.00
_cell.angle_gamma   90.00
#
_symmetry.space_group_name_H-M   'P 1'
#
loop_
_entity.id
_entity.type
_entity.pdbx_description
1 polymer ?
#
loop_
_entity_poly.entity_id
_entity_poly.type
_entity_poly.pdbx_seq_one_letter_code
_entity_poly.pdbx_strand_id
1 'polypeptide(L)'
;MPEKIKPELLQFLQPGELSLKILVVESLCYLPDLRRMFPCAQLYAVTADKDAMLDYQGLSVEFTELNYLDAPLPYPKEFFDYIISDLTLEQAGHPQDIAAGFSRFLKETGSFLTSFRNIRHWSQLTDLLAGHYYNVVARLFARQEFERLLYASYYKMVFMEPQKRPADEKTLQKLLAAGFDNEGDDINTEFYLVRADRSMPEMALLKSMYSKAERRQLSIYLHRIEYGVESEQNCREFWQFYHRTGLFADYTAAFIKQAVFHPKKFYRELLAHSPAERDEIGQMLQGARNNVTSEEEAAYLQELWQEWQGMQNE
;
A
#
# COMPACT_ATOMS: atom_id res chain seq x y z
N MET A 1 -9.12 30.59 9.43
CA MET A 1 -9.64 31.10 8.13
C MET A 1 -10.42 29.97 7.46
N PRO A 2 -11.51 30.23 6.73
CA PRO A 2 -12.15 29.19 5.92
C PRO A 2 -11.14 28.64 4.91
N GLU A 3 -11.11 27.33 4.77
CA GLU A 3 -10.18 26.64 3.86
C GLU A 3 -10.45 27.08 2.42
N LYS A 4 -9.42 27.60 1.74
CA LYS A 4 -9.54 28.08 0.35
C LYS A 4 -9.49 26.95 -0.68
N ILE A 5 -8.90 25.82 -0.28
CA ILE A 5 -8.84 24.58 -1.03
C ILE A 5 -9.12 23.43 -0.06
N LYS A 6 -9.65 22.31 -0.56
CA LYS A 6 -9.91 21.09 0.21
C LYS A 6 -9.05 19.94 -0.30
N PRO A 7 -8.66 18.97 0.54
CA PRO A 7 -7.91 17.80 0.10
C PRO A 7 -8.67 16.97 -0.96
N GLU A 8 -7.97 16.52 -1.99
CA GLU A 8 -8.56 15.75 -3.12
C GLU A 8 -8.08 14.28 -3.14
N LEU A 9 -8.35 13.51 -2.08
CA LEU A 9 -7.82 12.14 -1.92
C LEU A 9 -8.18 11.15 -3.02
N LEU A 10 -9.32 11.35 -3.70
CA LEU A 10 -9.78 10.43 -4.74
C LEU A 10 -8.89 10.40 -5.99
N GLN A 11 -7.96 11.34 -6.15
CA GLN A 11 -6.99 11.34 -7.25
C GLN A 11 -6.08 10.10 -7.25
N PHE A 12 -5.91 9.45 -6.10
CA PHE A 12 -5.13 8.21 -5.99
C PHE A 12 -5.85 6.97 -6.52
N LEU A 13 -7.15 7.08 -6.79
CA LEU A 13 -8.01 5.97 -7.17
C LEU A 13 -8.29 6.01 -8.67
N GLN A 14 -8.30 4.84 -9.28
CA GLN A 14 -8.72 4.64 -10.66
C GLN A 14 -10.14 4.07 -10.66
N PRO A 15 -11.13 4.69 -11.33
CA PRO A 15 -12.49 4.17 -11.42
C PRO A 15 -12.52 2.73 -11.96
N GLY A 16 -13.48 1.94 -11.51
CA GLY A 16 -13.62 0.56 -11.95
C GLY A 16 -14.85 -0.15 -11.41
N GLU A 17 -15.13 -1.32 -11.98
CA GLU A 17 -16.30 -2.13 -11.64
C GLU A 17 -15.99 -3.26 -10.63
N LEU A 18 -14.79 -3.22 -10.03
CA LEU A 18 -14.36 -4.21 -9.05
C LEU A 18 -15.23 -4.13 -7.79
N SER A 19 -15.52 -5.30 -7.21
CA SER A 19 -16.23 -5.39 -5.93
C SER A 19 -15.27 -5.12 -4.77
N LEU A 20 -14.97 -3.85 -4.56
CA LEU A 20 -14.09 -3.37 -3.48
C LEU A 20 -14.88 -3.13 -2.19
N LYS A 21 -14.19 -3.22 -1.05
CA LYS A 21 -14.68 -2.81 0.25
C LYS A 21 -13.97 -1.54 0.68
N ILE A 22 -14.69 -0.42 0.70
CA ILE A 22 -14.12 0.90 0.97
C ILE A 22 -14.75 1.45 2.25
N LEU A 23 -13.91 1.82 3.21
CA LEU A 23 -14.33 2.51 4.43
C LEU A 23 -14.00 4.00 4.34
N VAL A 24 -14.96 4.84 4.70
CA VAL A 24 -14.77 6.28 4.91
C VAL A 24 -14.90 6.58 6.40
N VAL A 25 -13.92 7.28 7.00
CA VAL A 25 -13.93 7.64 8.43
C VAL A 25 -13.92 9.16 8.55
N GLU A 26 -15.00 9.72 9.11
CA GLU A 26 -15.32 11.15 9.29
C GLU A 26 -15.43 12.00 8.00
N SER A 27 -14.92 11.51 6.87
CA SER A 27 -14.84 12.27 5.62
C SER A 27 -15.98 11.95 4.64
N LEU A 28 -17.23 12.03 5.10
CA LEU A 28 -18.41 11.60 4.35
C LEU A 28 -18.57 12.27 2.98
N CYS A 29 -17.98 13.47 2.81
CA CYS A 29 -17.99 14.22 1.55
C CYS A 29 -17.48 13.44 0.33
N TYR A 30 -16.67 12.40 0.51
CA TYR A 30 -16.19 11.55 -0.58
C TYR A 30 -17.18 10.49 -1.05
N LEU A 31 -18.24 10.19 -0.29
CA LEU A 31 -19.18 9.09 -0.59
C LEU A 31 -19.87 9.21 -1.97
N PRO A 32 -20.38 10.39 -2.40
CA PRO A 32 -21.04 10.51 -3.69
C PRO A 32 -20.12 10.18 -4.87
N ASP A 33 -18.89 10.71 -4.83
CA ASP A 33 -17.90 10.46 -5.88
C ASP A 33 -17.38 9.03 -5.86
N LEU A 34 -17.18 8.43 -4.69
CA LEU A 34 -16.84 7.02 -4.56
C LEU A 34 -17.91 6.11 -5.18
N ARG A 35 -19.19 6.37 -4.92
CA ARG A 35 -20.28 5.58 -5.50
C ARG A 35 -20.32 5.71 -7.03
N ARG A 36 -20.02 6.90 -7.56
CA ARG A 36 -19.91 7.14 -9.01
C ARG A 36 -18.71 6.43 -9.63
N MET A 37 -17.55 6.45 -8.96
CA MET A 37 -16.31 5.81 -9.45
C MET A 37 -16.34 4.29 -9.33
N PHE A 38 -17.01 3.75 -8.31
CA PHE A 38 -17.09 2.33 -8.01
C PHE A 38 -18.53 1.87 -7.76
N PRO A 39 -19.34 1.70 -8.81
CA PRO A 39 -20.75 1.34 -8.68
C PRO A 39 -20.95 0.02 -7.93
N CYS A 40 -20.04 -0.95 -8.11
CA CYS A 40 -20.09 -2.29 -7.52
C CYS A 40 -19.40 -2.41 -6.14
N ALA A 41 -18.82 -1.33 -5.62
CA ALA A 41 -18.15 -1.36 -4.32
C ALA A 41 -19.16 -1.40 -3.17
N GLN A 42 -18.78 -2.09 -2.10
CA GLN A 42 -19.43 -2.02 -0.81
C GLN A 42 -18.81 -0.85 -0.05
N LEU A 43 -19.61 0.17 0.20
CA LEU A 43 -19.19 1.39 0.89
C LEU A 43 -19.61 1.30 2.36
N TYR A 44 -18.67 1.60 3.24
CA TYR A 44 -18.84 1.67 4.68
C TYR A 44 -18.47 3.08 5.12
N ALA A 45 -19.16 3.60 6.13
CA ALA A 45 -18.89 4.92 6.67
C ALA A 45 -18.99 4.94 8.19
N VAL A 46 -17.97 5.50 8.84
CA VAL A 46 -17.94 5.74 10.29
C VAL A 46 -17.87 7.23 10.53
N THR A 47 -18.76 7.75 11.36
CA THR A 47 -18.68 9.13 11.85
C THR A 47 -19.29 9.25 13.24
N ALA A 48 -18.78 10.19 14.04
CA ALA A 48 -19.39 10.59 15.30
C ALA A 48 -20.66 11.44 15.10
N ASP A 49 -20.83 12.10 13.95
CA ASP A 49 -22.00 12.94 13.65
C ASP A 49 -23.08 12.13 12.94
N LYS A 50 -24.09 11.69 13.72
CA LYS A 50 -25.23 10.94 13.20
C LYS A 50 -26.04 11.74 12.17
N ASP A 51 -26.19 13.04 12.37
CA ASP A 51 -27.05 13.86 11.52
C ASP A 51 -26.41 14.06 10.14
N ALA A 52 -25.08 14.14 10.07
CA ALA A 52 -24.34 14.19 8.82
C ALA A 52 -24.58 12.98 7.90
N MET A 53 -25.00 11.82 8.44
CA MET A 53 -25.31 10.63 7.64
C MET A 53 -26.57 10.82 6.77
N LEU A 54 -27.49 11.70 7.19
CA LEU A 54 -28.77 11.90 6.51
C LEU A 54 -28.61 12.47 5.10
N ASP A 55 -27.53 13.23 4.86
CA ASP A 55 -27.23 13.85 3.57
C ASP A 55 -26.85 12.83 2.47
N TYR A 56 -26.58 11.59 2.86
CA TYR A 56 -26.06 10.53 1.97
C TYR A 56 -27.03 9.37 1.78
N GLN A 57 -28.31 9.58 2.11
CA GLN A 57 -29.36 8.60 1.85
C GLN A 57 -29.43 8.24 0.36
N GLY A 58 -29.53 6.94 0.07
CA GLY A 58 -29.62 6.41 -1.30
C GLY A 58 -28.29 5.98 -1.92
N LEU A 59 -27.14 6.26 -1.30
CA LEU A 59 -25.82 5.82 -1.81
C LEU A 59 -25.49 4.35 -1.48
N SER A 60 -26.40 3.61 -0.84
CA SER A 60 -26.20 2.22 -0.40
C SER A 60 -24.90 2.06 0.40
N VAL A 61 -24.78 2.83 1.48
CA VAL A 61 -23.61 2.86 2.38
C VAL A 61 -24.00 2.24 3.71
N GLU A 62 -23.13 1.40 4.26
CA GLU A 62 -23.28 0.87 5.61
C GLU A 62 -22.69 1.86 6.63
N PHE A 63 -23.57 2.58 7.32
CA PHE A 63 -23.18 3.59 8.31
C PHE A 63 -23.00 3.00 9.71
N THR A 64 -22.04 3.56 10.44
CA THR A 64 -21.79 3.26 11.85
C THR A 64 -21.55 4.57 12.61
N GLU A 65 -22.36 4.82 13.63
CA GLU A 65 -22.20 5.96 14.54
C GLU A 65 -21.14 5.60 15.59
N LEU A 66 -19.94 6.15 15.44
CA LEU A 66 -18.82 5.86 16.32
C LEU A 66 -17.75 6.96 16.21
N ASN A 67 -17.27 7.45 17.35
CA ASN A 67 -16.08 8.27 17.41
C ASN A 67 -14.83 7.38 17.37
N TYR A 68 -14.07 7.45 16.28
CA TYR A 68 -12.85 6.66 16.07
C TYR A 68 -11.73 7.00 17.07
N LEU A 69 -11.82 8.15 17.74
CA LEU A 69 -10.87 8.57 18.79
C LEU A 69 -11.12 7.86 20.12
N ASP A 70 -12.37 7.50 20.40
CA ASP A 70 -12.78 6.95 21.70
C ASP A 70 -12.86 5.43 21.68
N ALA A 71 -13.15 4.83 20.52
CA ALA A 71 -13.37 3.41 20.37
C ALA A 71 -12.73 2.85 19.09
N PRO A 72 -12.26 1.58 19.11
CA PRO A 72 -11.77 0.92 17.91
C PRO A 72 -12.91 0.70 16.91
N LEU A 73 -12.58 0.73 15.62
CA LEU A 73 -13.55 0.45 14.56
C LEU A 73 -14.09 -0.99 14.69
N PRO A 74 -15.41 -1.21 14.51
CA PRO A 74 -16.06 -2.50 14.77
C PRO A 74 -15.96 -3.47 13.59
N TYR A 75 -14.80 -3.53 12.92
CA TYR A 75 -14.61 -4.33 11.72
C TYR A 75 -13.59 -5.46 11.92
N PRO A 76 -13.73 -6.57 11.16
CA PRO A 76 -12.72 -7.61 11.15
C PRO A 76 -11.37 -7.12 10.62
N LYS A 77 -10.29 -7.81 11.01
CA LYS A 77 -8.97 -7.61 10.40
C LYS A 77 -9.01 -7.99 8.91
N GLU A 78 -8.17 -7.35 8.10
CA GLU A 78 -8.00 -7.69 6.67
C GLU A 78 -9.31 -7.65 5.86
N PHE A 79 -10.17 -6.66 6.14
CA PHE A 79 -11.50 -6.55 5.56
C PHE A 79 -11.61 -5.54 4.41
N PHE A 80 -10.96 -4.38 4.54
CA PHE A 80 -11.08 -3.28 3.58
C PHE A 80 -9.96 -3.27 2.54
N ASP A 81 -10.31 -2.91 1.30
CA ASP A 81 -9.35 -2.60 0.24
C ASP A 81 -8.80 -1.18 0.42
N TYR A 82 -9.69 -0.24 0.78
CA TYR A 82 -9.33 1.15 1.04
C TYR A 82 -9.94 1.64 2.34
N ILE A 83 -9.17 2.41 3.11
CA ILE A 83 -9.67 3.28 4.17
C ILE A 83 -9.38 4.71 3.73
N ILE A 84 -10.38 5.56 3.72
CA ILE A 84 -10.27 6.99 3.38
C ILE A 84 -10.61 7.79 4.63
N SER A 85 -9.66 8.60 5.10
CA SER A 85 -9.82 9.39 6.30
C SER A 85 -9.01 10.67 6.19
N ASP A 86 -9.69 11.75 5.84
CA ASP A 86 -9.12 13.06 5.59
C ASP A 86 -8.94 13.87 6.87
N LEU A 87 -7.74 14.43 7.08
CA LEU A 87 -7.35 15.26 8.23
C LEU A 87 -7.59 14.64 9.63
N THR A 88 -7.93 13.36 9.72
CA THR A 88 -8.33 12.72 10.99
C THR A 88 -7.16 12.44 11.93
N LEU A 89 -5.95 12.22 11.40
CA LEU A 89 -4.78 12.03 12.25
C LEU A 89 -4.38 13.31 13.00
N GLU A 90 -4.79 14.48 12.51
CA GLU A 90 -4.55 15.75 13.22
C GLU A 90 -5.39 15.87 14.48
N GLN A 91 -6.57 15.24 14.52
CA GLN A 91 -7.47 15.29 15.68
C GLN A 91 -7.11 14.21 16.73
N ALA A 92 -6.21 13.29 16.39
CA ALA A 92 -5.87 12.17 17.25
C ALA A 92 -4.88 12.54 18.36
N GLY A 93 -5.21 12.17 19.61
CA GLY A 93 -4.27 12.24 20.73
C GLY A 93 -3.00 11.40 20.47
N HIS A 94 -3.18 10.20 19.91
CA HIS A 94 -2.10 9.28 19.52
C HIS A 94 -2.26 8.83 18.05
N PRO A 95 -1.80 9.64 17.07
CA PRO A 95 -2.06 9.40 15.66
C PRO A 95 -1.42 8.09 15.13
N GLN A 96 -0.29 7.68 15.71
CA GLN A 96 0.34 6.39 15.37
C GLN A 96 -0.54 5.20 15.74
N ASP A 97 -1.22 5.24 16.88
CA ASP A 97 -2.11 4.15 17.33
C ASP A 97 -3.32 4.02 16.41
N ILE A 98 -3.90 5.16 16.00
CA ILE A 98 -5.00 5.20 15.02
C ILE A 98 -4.53 4.67 13.67
N ALA A 99 -3.41 5.15 13.15
CA ALA A 99 -2.87 4.72 11.86
C ALA A 99 -2.51 3.22 11.86
N ALA A 100 -1.93 2.70 12.94
CA ALA A 100 -1.64 1.29 13.12
C ALA A 100 -2.93 0.46 13.27
N GLY A 101 -3.95 1.01 13.93
CA GLY A 101 -5.29 0.44 14.01
C GLY A 101 -5.89 0.26 12.63
N PHE A 102 -5.87 1.30 11.79
CA PHE A 102 -6.37 1.26 10.41
C PHE A 102 -5.65 0.21 9.56
N SER A 103 -4.33 0.10 9.69
CA SER A 103 -3.53 -0.92 9.00
C SER A 103 -4.04 -2.35 9.27
N ARG A 104 -4.53 -2.63 10.48
CA ARG A 104 -5.06 -3.96 10.84
C ARG A 104 -6.34 -4.31 10.10
N PHE A 105 -7.19 -3.33 9.78
CA PHE A 105 -8.45 -3.52 9.07
C PHE A 105 -8.29 -3.57 7.56
N LEU A 106 -7.18 -3.02 7.02
CA LEU A 106 -6.84 -3.15 5.59
C LEU A 106 -6.44 -4.57 5.23
N LYS A 107 -6.78 -5.03 4.02
CA LYS A 107 -6.20 -6.24 3.42
C LYS A 107 -4.69 -6.09 3.24
N GLU A 108 -3.98 -7.19 3.00
CA GLU A 108 -2.53 -7.15 2.75
C GLU A 108 -2.14 -6.22 1.59
N THR A 109 -3.01 -6.10 0.58
CA THR A 109 -2.85 -5.24 -0.60
C THR A 109 -3.60 -3.91 -0.50
N GLY A 110 -4.21 -3.64 0.66
CA GLY A 110 -5.03 -2.45 0.86
C GLY A 110 -4.20 -1.20 1.14
N SER A 111 -4.84 -0.06 0.91
CA SER A 111 -4.21 1.25 1.06
C SER A 111 -5.01 2.16 2.00
N PHE A 112 -4.30 2.93 2.79
CA PHE A 112 -4.84 4.02 3.59
C PHE A 112 -4.67 5.34 2.84
N LEU A 113 -5.77 6.04 2.57
CA LEU A 113 -5.79 7.38 1.98
C LEU A 113 -6.10 8.40 3.06
N THR A 114 -5.22 9.37 3.24
CA THR A 114 -5.36 10.44 4.24
C THR A 114 -4.66 11.70 3.77
N SER A 115 -4.89 12.82 4.45
CA SER A 115 -4.14 14.03 4.22
C SER A 115 -3.76 14.70 5.54
N PHE A 116 -2.81 15.62 5.47
CA PHE A 116 -2.54 16.54 6.56
C PHE A 116 -2.19 17.93 6.01
N ARG A 117 -2.50 18.95 6.81
CA ARG A 117 -2.12 20.34 6.64
C ARG A 117 -0.66 20.52 7.02
N ASN A 118 0.13 21.02 6.08
CA ASN A 118 1.54 21.26 6.30
C ASN A 118 1.77 22.43 7.26
N ILE A 119 2.41 22.18 8.40
CA ILE A 119 2.75 23.25 9.35
C ILE A 119 3.75 24.27 8.79
N ARG A 120 4.51 23.89 7.76
CA ARG A 120 5.51 24.74 7.11
C ARG A 120 4.92 25.63 6.01
N HIS A 121 3.63 25.49 5.70
CA HIS A 121 2.96 26.32 4.71
C HIS A 121 3.04 27.81 5.09
N TRP A 122 3.25 28.68 4.11
CA TRP A 122 3.48 30.12 4.33
C TRP A 122 2.42 30.80 5.21
N SER A 123 1.16 30.37 5.12
CA SER A 123 0.09 30.98 5.92
C SER A 123 0.26 30.69 7.41
N GLN A 124 0.67 29.47 7.75
CA GLN A 124 0.94 29.07 9.13
C GLN A 124 2.15 29.83 9.69
N LEU A 125 3.21 29.95 8.89
CA LEU A 125 4.41 30.69 9.27
C LEU A 125 4.14 32.20 9.42
N THR A 126 3.29 32.77 8.55
CA THR A 126 2.92 34.19 8.61
C THR A 126 2.06 34.50 9.83
N ASP A 127 1.09 33.64 10.13
CA ASP A 127 0.28 33.76 11.35
C ASP A 127 1.17 33.67 12.60
N LEU A 128 2.10 32.71 12.63
CA LEU A 128 3.04 32.54 13.73
C LEU A 128 3.94 33.77 13.91
N LEU A 129 4.47 34.34 12.81
CA LEU A 129 5.26 35.58 12.84
C LEU A 129 4.46 36.78 13.36
N ALA A 130 3.14 36.80 13.14
CA ALA A 130 2.24 37.84 13.66
C ALA A 130 1.85 37.61 15.13
N GLY A 131 2.35 36.54 15.77
CA GLY A 131 1.98 36.16 17.14
C GLY A 131 0.62 35.48 17.24
N HIS A 132 0.05 35.04 16.11
CA HIS A 132 -1.20 34.33 16.07
C HIS A 132 -0.96 32.82 15.98
N TYR A 133 -1.57 32.05 16.88
CA TYR A 133 -1.47 30.59 16.87
C TYR A 133 -2.84 29.96 17.10
N TYR A 134 -3.41 29.38 16.03
CA TYR A 134 -4.77 28.86 16.03
C TYR A 134 -4.85 27.32 16.12
N ASN A 135 -3.72 26.62 16.01
CA ASN A 135 -3.67 25.14 16.02
C ASN A 135 -3.50 24.57 17.44
N VAL A 136 -4.33 25.01 18.39
CA VAL A 136 -4.17 24.64 19.81
C VAL A 136 -4.64 23.19 20.09
N VAL A 137 -5.51 22.64 19.24
CA VAL A 137 -6.16 21.34 19.47
C VAL A 137 -5.79 20.28 18.41
N ALA A 138 -4.98 20.65 17.40
CA ALA A 138 -4.58 19.76 16.32
C ALA A 138 -3.10 19.34 16.46
N ARG A 139 -2.81 18.07 16.14
CA ARG A 139 -1.44 17.60 15.89
C ARG A 139 -0.90 18.27 14.63
N LEU A 140 0.39 18.59 14.68
CA LEU A 140 1.09 19.26 13.60
C LEU A 140 2.03 18.31 12.91
N PHE A 141 2.05 18.38 11.58
CA PHE A 141 2.90 17.54 10.78
C PHE A 141 3.61 18.38 9.72
N ALA A 142 4.89 18.08 9.55
CA ALA A 142 5.60 18.35 8.30
C ALA A 142 5.80 17.00 7.58
N ARG A 143 6.19 17.08 6.31
CA ARG A 143 6.28 15.93 5.42
C ARG A 143 7.03 14.73 6.00
N GLN A 144 8.25 14.96 6.51
CA GLN A 144 9.11 13.87 7.00
C GLN A 144 8.55 13.22 8.27
N GLU A 145 7.97 14.01 9.17
CA GLU A 145 7.39 13.53 10.42
C GLU A 145 6.16 12.66 10.15
N PHE A 146 5.31 13.06 9.20
CA PHE A 146 4.14 12.27 8.81
C PHE A 146 4.55 10.96 8.12
N GLU A 147 5.57 11.00 7.26
CA GLU A 147 6.11 9.82 6.60
C GLU A 147 6.65 8.80 7.62
N ARG A 148 7.45 9.26 8.58
CA ARG A 148 7.98 8.43 9.68
C ARG A 148 6.85 7.82 10.51
N LEU A 149 5.80 8.58 10.80
CA LEU A 149 4.62 8.07 11.53
C LEU A 149 3.99 6.88 10.80
N LEU A 150 3.83 6.97 9.48
CA LEU A 150 3.22 5.90 8.69
C LEU A 150 4.11 4.66 8.62
N TYR A 151 5.42 4.80 8.44
CA TYR A 151 6.34 3.65 8.50
C TYR A 151 6.32 2.98 9.88
N ALA A 152 6.21 3.76 10.96
CA ALA A 152 6.05 3.25 12.32
C ALA A 152 4.66 2.61 12.59
N SER A 153 3.71 2.80 11.66
CA SER A 153 2.32 2.31 11.73
C SER A 153 2.05 1.11 10.81
N TYR A 154 3.10 0.35 10.46
CA TYR A 154 3.07 -0.85 9.63
C TYR A 154 2.74 -0.64 8.14
N TYR A 155 2.79 0.59 7.65
CA TYR A 155 2.76 0.84 6.20
C TYR A 155 4.15 0.63 5.61
N LYS A 156 4.20 0.11 4.38
CA LYS A 156 5.46 -0.29 3.72
C LYS A 156 5.88 0.68 2.63
N MET A 157 4.92 1.34 2.00
CA MET A 157 5.17 2.33 0.96
C MET A 157 4.28 3.54 1.22
N VAL A 158 4.83 4.75 1.11
CA VAL A 158 4.08 5.99 1.31
C VAL A 158 4.29 6.88 0.09
N PHE A 159 3.18 7.29 -0.53
CA PHE A 159 3.16 8.27 -1.62
C PHE A 159 2.56 9.56 -1.09
N MET A 160 3.21 10.68 -1.37
CA MET A 160 2.75 12.02 -0.96
C MET A 160 2.70 12.94 -2.16
N GLU A 161 1.49 13.42 -2.47
CA GLU A 161 1.25 14.39 -3.52
C GLU A 161 1.00 15.78 -2.91
N PRO A 162 1.78 16.80 -3.29
CA PRO A 162 1.61 18.15 -2.75
C PRO A 162 0.42 18.86 -3.38
N GLN A 163 -0.49 19.36 -2.55
CA GLN A 163 -1.57 20.25 -2.98
C GLN A 163 -1.22 21.69 -2.59
N LYS A 164 -0.93 22.50 -3.62
CA LYS A 164 -0.30 23.80 -3.45
C LYS A 164 -1.29 24.96 -3.38
N ARG A 165 -0.99 25.91 -2.49
CA ARG A 165 -1.55 27.26 -2.49
C ARG A 165 -0.40 28.25 -2.39
N PRO A 166 0.14 28.73 -3.53
CA PRO A 166 1.36 29.52 -3.52
C PRO A 166 1.17 30.84 -2.75
N ALA A 167 2.24 31.26 -2.07
CA ALA A 167 2.36 32.59 -1.49
C ALA A 167 2.49 33.65 -2.59
N ASP A 168 2.25 34.91 -2.26
CA ASP A 168 2.78 35.99 -3.08
C ASP A 168 4.32 36.05 -2.98
N GLU A 169 4.96 36.59 -4.02
CA GLU A 169 6.42 36.65 -4.12
C GLU A 169 7.05 37.35 -2.92
N LYS A 170 6.41 38.41 -2.42
CA LYS A 170 6.92 39.19 -1.28
C LYS A 170 6.97 38.36 0.00
N THR A 171 5.93 37.56 0.26
CA THR A 171 5.81 36.70 1.43
C THR A 171 6.80 35.56 1.33
N LEU A 172 6.92 34.93 0.16
CA LEU A 172 7.89 33.87 -0.07
C LEU A 172 9.32 34.37 0.18
N GLN A 173 9.72 35.48 -0.45
CA GLN A 173 11.06 36.06 -0.26
C GLN A 173 11.35 36.44 1.19
N LYS A 174 10.34 36.94 1.92
CA LYS A 174 10.48 37.24 3.36
C LYS A 174 10.77 35.99 4.18
N LEU A 175 10.10 34.87 3.89
CA LEU A 175 10.33 33.59 4.59
C LEU A 175 11.70 33.00 4.24
N LEU A 176 12.08 33.02 2.96
CA LEU A 176 13.41 32.56 2.53
C LEU A 176 14.53 33.39 3.16
N ALA A 177 14.39 34.73 3.18
CA ALA A 177 15.35 35.63 3.82
C ALA A 177 15.44 35.43 5.35
N ALA A 178 14.37 34.93 5.98
CA ALA A 178 14.37 34.54 7.38
C ALA A 178 15.01 33.16 7.64
N GLY A 179 15.49 32.46 6.59
CA GLY A 179 16.19 31.19 6.68
C GLY A 179 15.30 29.95 6.64
N PHE A 180 14.02 30.08 6.27
CA PHE A 180 13.17 28.91 6.05
C PHE A 180 13.56 28.20 4.76
N ASP A 181 13.85 26.91 4.89
CA ASP A 181 14.09 26.03 3.75
C ASP A 181 12.81 25.76 2.96
N ASN A 182 12.94 25.63 1.64
CA ASN A 182 11.84 25.37 0.70
C ASN A 182 12.14 24.18 -0.24
N GLU A 183 12.83 23.16 0.26
CA GLU A 183 13.01 21.90 -0.44
C GLU A 183 11.67 21.34 -0.93
N GLY A 184 11.61 20.97 -2.23
CA GLY A 184 10.39 20.39 -2.82
C GLY A 184 9.18 21.32 -2.90
N ASP A 185 9.38 22.64 -2.76
CA ASP A 185 8.31 23.66 -2.76
C ASP A 185 7.30 23.48 -1.60
N ASP A 186 7.82 23.07 -0.45
CA ASP A 186 7.09 22.79 0.80
C ASP A 186 6.34 24.03 1.34
N ILE A 187 6.93 25.23 1.27
CA ILE A 187 6.31 26.48 1.78
C ILE A 187 5.01 26.81 1.03
N ASN A 188 4.92 26.46 -0.26
CA ASN A 188 3.74 26.66 -1.09
C ASN A 188 2.75 25.49 -1.01
N THR A 189 3.09 24.41 -0.31
CA THR A 189 2.25 23.22 -0.16
C THR A 189 1.38 23.34 1.08
N GLU A 190 0.06 23.45 0.91
CA GLU A 190 -0.88 23.60 2.04
C GLU A 190 -1.28 22.25 2.61
N PHE A 191 -1.56 21.28 1.74
CA PHE A 191 -1.88 19.92 2.13
C PHE A 191 -0.95 18.93 1.43
N TYR A 192 -0.59 17.88 2.15
CA TYR A 192 -0.03 16.68 1.53
C TYR A 192 -1.13 15.63 1.48
N LEU A 193 -1.45 15.18 0.26
CA LEU A 193 -2.34 14.06 0.02
C LEU A 193 -1.51 12.79 0.11
N VAL A 194 -1.97 11.82 0.88
CA VAL A 194 -1.16 10.65 1.24
C VAL A 194 -1.88 9.36 0.89
N ARG A 195 -1.16 8.48 0.18
CA ARG A 195 -1.49 7.06 0.03
C ARG A 195 -0.44 6.23 0.74
N ALA A 196 -0.84 5.46 1.74
CA ALA A 196 0.02 4.56 2.48
C ALA A 196 -0.40 3.11 2.23
N ASP A 197 0.47 2.32 1.60
CA ASP A 197 0.18 0.93 1.23
C ASP A 197 0.66 -0.03 2.33
N ARG A 198 -0.17 -1.02 2.66
CA ARG A 198 0.16 -2.03 3.68
C ARG A 198 1.25 -3.01 3.24
N SER A 199 1.43 -3.21 1.92
CA SER A 199 2.51 -4.01 1.33
C SER A 199 3.23 -3.21 0.24
N MET A 200 4.46 -3.62 -0.11
CA MET A 200 5.14 -3.09 -1.29
C MET A 200 4.31 -3.37 -2.57
N PRO A 201 4.23 -2.46 -3.55
CA PRO A 201 3.37 -2.61 -4.74
C PRO A 201 3.59 -3.90 -5.53
N GLU A 202 4.86 -4.29 -5.71
CA GLU A 202 5.25 -5.56 -6.36
C GLU A 202 4.69 -6.77 -5.60
N MET A 203 4.78 -6.74 -4.27
CA MET A 203 4.21 -7.77 -3.41
C MET A 203 2.69 -7.72 -3.42
N ALA A 204 2.08 -6.55 -3.52
CA ALA A 204 0.63 -6.39 -3.52
C ALA A 204 0.00 -7.00 -4.77
N LEU A 205 0.61 -6.78 -5.95
CA LEU A 205 0.17 -7.38 -7.21
C LEU A 205 0.28 -8.92 -7.17
N LEU A 206 1.37 -9.43 -6.61
CA LEU A 206 1.54 -10.88 -6.43
C LEU A 206 0.52 -11.44 -5.41
N LYS A 207 0.22 -10.71 -4.34
CA LYS A 207 -0.71 -11.14 -3.30
C LYS A 207 -2.19 -11.02 -3.70
N SER A 208 -2.52 -10.19 -4.69
CA SER A 208 -3.89 -10.01 -5.19
C SER A 208 -4.29 -11.06 -6.21
N MET A 209 -3.34 -11.66 -6.95
CA MET A 209 -3.62 -12.69 -7.94
C MET A 209 -4.01 -14.05 -7.34
N TYR A 210 -3.53 -14.38 -6.13
CA TYR A 210 -3.78 -15.66 -5.48
C TYR A 210 -4.19 -15.50 -4.02
N SER A 211 -5.11 -16.36 -3.57
CA SER A 211 -5.61 -16.36 -2.20
C SER A 211 -4.50 -16.67 -1.18
N LYS A 212 -4.74 -16.28 0.08
CA LYS A 212 -3.83 -16.59 1.19
C LYS A 212 -3.60 -18.09 1.37
N ALA A 213 -4.64 -18.90 1.12
CA ALA A 213 -4.55 -20.36 1.21
C ALA A 213 -3.66 -20.93 0.09
N GLU A 214 -3.81 -20.44 -1.14
CA GLU A 214 -2.98 -20.83 -2.27
C GLU A 214 -1.52 -20.44 -2.07
N ARG A 215 -1.25 -19.20 -1.65
CA ARG A 215 0.11 -18.73 -1.34
C ARG A 215 0.76 -19.55 -0.22
N ARG A 216 0.00 -19.93 0.81
CA ARG A 216 0.48 -20.81 1.87
C ARG A 216 0.83 -22.19 1.34
N GLN A 217 -0.03 -22.76 0.49
CA GLN A 217 0.21 -24.08 -0.11
C GLN A 217 1.44 -24.06 -1.02
N LEU A 218 1.58 -23.02 -1.84
CA LEU A 218 2.76 -22.80 -2.68
C LEU A 218 4.04 -22.77 -1.83
N SER A 219 4.07 -21.95 -0.77
CA SER A 219 5.21 -21.89 0.16
C SER A 219 5.58 -23.25 0.76
N ILE A 220 4.59 -24.08 1.13
CA ILE A 220 4.85 -25.43 1.65
C ILE A 220 5.58 -26.30 0.63
N TYR A 221 5.13 -26.31 -0.63
CA TYR A 221 5.80 -27.09 -1.67
C TYR A 221 7.22 -26.59 -1.93
N LEU A 222 7.40 -25.26 -2.04
CA LEU A 222 8.70 -24.66 -2.29
C LEU A 222 9.72 -25.07 -1.22
N HIS A 223 9.35 -25.01 0.06
CA HIS A 223 10.24 -25.42 1.15
C HIS A 223 10.51 -26.92 1.18
N ARG A 224 9.52 -27.77 0.92
CA ARG A 224 9.75 -29.24 0.88
C ARG A 224 10.71 -29.61 -0.24
N ILE A 225 10.56 -29.00 -1.41
CA ILE A 225 11.47 -29.18 -2.55
C ILE A 225 12.87 -28.64 -2.20
N GLU A 226 12.96 -27.41 -1.67
CA GLU A 226 14.21 -26.80 -1.23
C GLU A 226 15.01 -27.70 -0.25
N TYR A 227 14.32 -28.28 0.73
CA TYR A 227 14.95 -29.15 1.72
C TYR A 227 15.12 -30.61 1.26
N GLY A 228 14.63 -30.98 0.08
CA GLY A 228 14.75 -32.32 -0.48
C GLY A 228 13.85 -33.36 0.20
N VAL A 229 12.73 -32.91 0.78
CA VAL A 229 11.76 -33.79 1.44
C VAL A 229 10.88 -34.41 0.36
N GLU A 230 11.06 -35.71 0.10
CA GLU A 230 10.28 -36.44 -0.91
C GLU A 230 10.22 -35.68 -2.25
N SER A 231 11.38 -35.25 -2.76
CA SER A 231 11.50 -34.28 -3.86
C SER A 231 10.65 -34.63 -5.08
N GLU A 232 10.67 -35.88 -5.53
CA GLU A 232 9.90 -36.30 -6.72
C GLU A 232 8.38 -36.13 -6.54
N GLN A 233 7.87 -36.48 -5.35
CA GLN A 233 6.45 -36.31 -5.03
C GLN A 233 6.11 -34.82 -4.90
N ASN A 234 6.91 -34.04 -4.18
CA ASN A 234 6.63 -32.64 -3.97
C ASN A 234 6.78 -31.80 -5.25
N CYS A 235 7.71 -32.13 -6.14
CA CYS A 235 7.78 -31.53 -7.48
C CYS A 235 6.51 -31.83 -8.28
N ARG A 236 6.02 -33.08 -8.25
CA ARG A 236 4.77 -33.46 -8.93
C ARG A 236 3.56 -32.72 -8.36
N GLU A 237 3.45 -32.63 -7.04
CA GLU A 237 2.36 -31.92 -6.36
C GLU A 237 2.44 -30.40 -6.61
N PHE A 238 3.65 -29.83 -6.65
CA PHE A 238 3.90 -28.45 -7.06
C PHE A 238 3.39 -28.18 -8.48
N TRP A 239 3.73 -29.01 -9.47
CA TRP A 239 3.27 -28.79 -10.84
C TRP A 239 1.77 -29.02 -11.02
N GLN A 240 1.19 -30.02 -10.34
CA GLN A 240 -0.27 -30.19 -10.32
C GLN A 240 -0.96 -28.96 -9.73
N PHE A 241 -0.39 -28.38 -8.66
CA PHE A 241 -0.89 -27.15 -8.08
C PHE A 241 -0.73 -25.98 -9.06
N TYR A 242 0.46 -25.83 -9.66
CA TYR A 242 0.82 -24.82 -10.64
C TYR A 242 -0.21 -24.73 -11.76
N HIS A 243 -0.49 -25.86 -12.42
CA HIS A 243 -1.45 -25.93 -13.51
C HIS A 243 -2.88 -25.70 -13.05
N ARG A 244 -3.27 -26.26 -11.89
CA ARG A 244 -4.65 -26.13 -11.38
C ARG A 244 -4.99 -24.70 -10.99
N THR A 245 -4.06 -23.96 -10.39
CA THR A 245 -4.30 -22.57 -9.95
C THR A 245 -4.01 -21.55 -11.05
N GLY A 246 -3.47 -21.97 -12.20
CA GLY A 246 -3.04 -21.05 -13.25
C GLY A 246 -1.88 -20.17 -12.79
N LEU A 247 -0.90 -20.77 -12.11
CA LEU A 247 0.37 -20.09 -11.84
C LEU A 247 1.11 -19.89 -13.15
N PHE A 248 1.91 -18.82 -13.21
CA PHE A 248 2.76 -18.51 -14.35
C PHE A 248 4.19 -18.21 -13.89
N ALA A 249 5.13 -18.27 -14.83
CA ALA A 249 6.56 -18.32 -14.55
C ALA A 249 7.05 -17.08 -13.78
N ASP A 250 6.70 -15.88 -14.25
CA ASP A 250 7.14 -14.61 -13.62
C ASP A 250 6.64 -14.48 -12.18
N TYR A 251 5.37 -14.82 -11.94
CA TYR A 251 4.80 -14.84 -10.59
C TYR A 251 5.59 -15.77 -9.68
N THR A 252 5.81 -16.99 -10.16
CA THR A 252 6.40 -18.06 -9.37
C THR A 252 7.87 -17.76 -9.08
N ALA A 253 8.60 -17.21 -10.04
CA ALA A 253 9.96 -16.71 -9.87
C ALA A 253 10.04 -15.61 -8.79
N ALA A 254 9.13 -14.64 -8.85
CA ALA A 254 9.07 -13.56 -7.85
C ALA A 254 8.72 -14.10 -6.45
N PHE A 255 7.84 -15.11 -6.37
CA PHE A 255 7.47 -15.75 -5.10
C PHE A 255 8.62 -16.60 -4.54
N ILE A 256 9.34 -17.36 -5.38
CA ILE A 256 10.52 -18.15 -5.00
C ILE A 256 11.57 -17.24 -4.39
N LYS A 257 11.87 -16.09 -5.02
CA LYS A 257 12.83 -15.10 -4.51
C LYS A 257 12.50 -14.62 -3.08
N GLN A 258 11.22 -14.57 -2.72
CA GLN A 258 10.78 -14.13 -1.39
C GLN A 258 10.74 -15.25 -0.37
N ALA A 259 10.32 -16.45 -0.79
CA ALA A 259 9.98 -17.54 0.10
C ALA A 259 11.12 -18.55 0.29
N VAL A 260 11.98 -18.75 -0.70
CA VAL A 260 13.01 -19.80 -0.68
C VAL A 260 14.36 -19.24 -0.22
N PHE A 261 15.00 -19.91 0.73
CA PHE A 261 16.28 -19.47 1.29
C PHE A 261 17.49 -19.98 0.49
N HIS A 262 17.37 -21.15 -0.15
CA HIS A 262 18.37 -21.80 -0.99
C HIS A 262 17.86 -21.97 -2.43
N PRO A 263 17.67 -20.88 -3.19
CA PRO A 263 17.06 -20.90 -4.52
C PRO A 263 17.83 -21.79 -5.51
N LYS A 264 19.16 -21.83 -5.42
CA LYS A 264 20.00 -22.70 -6.27
C LYS A 264 19.70 -24.18 -6.07
N LYS A 265 19.48 -24.61 -4.83
CA LYS A 265 19.13 -26.00 -4.53
C LYS A 265 17.72 -26.32 -5.04
N PHE A 266 16.77 -25.44 -4.76
CA PHE A 266 15.39 -25.57 -5.22
C PHE A 266 15.28 -25.75 -6.76
N TYR A 267 15.93 -24.90 -7.55
CA TYR A 267 15.87 -25.01 -9.01
C TYR A 267 16.52 -26.29 -9.54
N ARG A 268 17.60 -26.77 -8.91
CA ARG A 268 18.22 -28.06 -9.27
C ARG A 268 17.29 -29.25 -9.01
N GLU A 269 16.57 -29.25 -7.89
CA GLU A 269 15.56 -30.27 -7.58
C GLU A 269 14.42 -30.26 -8.60
N LEU A 270 13.95 -29.08 -9.02
CA LEU A 270 12.98 -28.96 -10.12
C LEU A 270 13.52 -29.52 -11.44
N LEU A 271 14.73 -29.13 -11.85
CA LEU A 271 15.35 -29.61 -13.09
C LEU A 271 15.54 -31.14 -13.08
N ALA A 272 15.91 -31.71 -11.94
CA ALA A 272 16.12 -33.14 -11.78
C ALA A 272 14.82 -33.96 -11.83
N HIS A 273 13.75 -33.46 -11.20
CA HIS A 273 12.52 -34.22 -10.98
C HIS A 273 11.33 -33.79 -11.87
N SER A 274 11.50 -32.80 -12.75
CA SER A 274 10.41 -32.27 -13.59
C SER A 274 10.82 -32.12 -15.06
N PRO A 275 11.23 -33.21 -15.74
CA PRO A 275 11.68 -33.14 -17.13
C PRO A 275 10.59 -32.66 -18.10
N ALA A 276 9.32 -32.91 -17.81
CA ALA A 276 8.19 -32.48 -18.63
C ALA A 276 7.95 -30.96 -18.61
N GLU A 277 8.47 -30.27 -17.61
CA GLU A 277 8.19 -28.85 -17.33
C GLU A 277 9.44 -27.98 -17.54
N ARG A 278 10.45 -28.50 -18.25
CA ARG A 278 11.74 -27.83 -18.47
C ARG A 278 11.57 -26.45 -19.10
N ASP A 279 10.68 -26.30 -20.07
CA ASP A 279 10.47 -25.01 -20.73
C ASP A 279 9.91 -23.97 -19.76
N GLU A 280 8.98 -24.38 -18.90
CA GLU A 280 8.38 -23.52 -17.88
C GLU A 280 9.41 -23.15 -16.79
N ILE A 281 10.27 -24.08 -16.38
CA ILE A 281 11.41 -23.80 -15.49
C ILE A 281 12.36 -22.77 -16.13
N GLY A 282 12.59 -22.87 -17.44
CA GLY A 282 13.37 -21.89 -18.20
C GLY A 282 12.77 -20.49 -18.11
N GLN A 283 11.45 -20.37 -18.30
CA GLN A 283 10.76 -19.09 -18.14
C GLN A 283 10.86 -18.56 -16.70
N MET A 284 10.77 -19.42 -15.68
CA MET A 284 10.95 -19.01 -14.27
C MET A 284 12.36 -18.47 -14.02
N LEU A 285 13.39 -19.13 -14.55
CA LEU A 285 14.77 -18.66 -14.46
C LEU A 285 14.97 -17.33 -15.18
N GLN A 286 14.32 -17.13 -16.34
CA GLN A 286 14.34 -15.86 -17.06
C GLN A 286 13.68 -14.74 -16.23
N GLY A 287 12.49 -14.99 -15.67
CA GLY A 287 11.80 -14.06 -14.79
C GLY A 287 12.61 -13.72 -13.53
N ALA A 288 13.31 -14.69 -12.95
CA ALA A 288 14.22 -14.46 -11.83
C ALA A 288 15.40 -13.56 -12.22
N ARG A 289 16.00 -13.78 -13.41
CA ARG A 289 17.11 -12.97 -13.93
C ARG A 289 16.72 -11.53 -14.23
N ASN A 290 15.49 -11.30 -14.67
CA ASN A 290 14.98 -9.95 -14.92
C ASN A 290 14.79 -9.14 -13.62
N ASN A 291 14.69 -9.81 -12.47
CA ASN A 291 14.41 -9.21 -11.17
C ASN A 291 15.60 -9.30 -10.19
N VAL A 292 16.82 -9.39 -10.69
CA VAL A 292 18.05 -9.48 -9.86
C VAL A 292 18.27 -8.21 -9.05
N THR A 293 18.68 -8.38 -7.80
CA THR A 293 18.96 -7.28 -6.86
C THR A 293 20.40 -7.26 -6.33
N SER A 294 21.18 -8.32 -6.58
CA SER A 294 22.60 -8.39 -6.17
C SER A 294 23.48 -9.14 -7.18
N GLU A 295 24.80 -8.92 -7.13
CA GLU A 295 25.77 -9.60 -7.99
C GLU A 295 25.88 -11.10 -7.70
N GLU A 296 25.77 -11.50 -6.42
CA GLU A 296 25.74 -12.91 -6.02
C GLU A 296 24.53 -13.63 -6.61
N GLU A 297 23.37 -12.95 -6.62
CA GLU A 297 22.14 -13.44 -7.23
C GLU A 297 22.28 -13.62 -8.75
N ALA A 298 22.89 -12.64 -9.41
CA ALA A 298 23.20 -12.72 -10.84
C ALA A 298 24.08 -13.95 -11.16
N ALA A 299 25.11 -14.20 -10.35
CA ALA A 299 26.08 -15.26 -10.59
C ALA A 299 25.45 -16.66 -10.50
N TYR A 300 24.68 -16.95 -9.45
CA TYR A 300 24.08 -18.29 -9.32
C TYR A 300 22.95 -18.52 -10.33
N LEU A 301 22.16 -17.49 -10.69
CA LEU A 301 21.12 -17.63 -11.71
C LEU A 301 21.72 -17.85 -13.10
N GLN A 302 22.88 -17.26 -13.38
CA GLN A 302 23.61 -17.48 -14.62
C GLN A 302 24.12 -18.94 -14.73
N GLU A 303 24.59 -19.53 -13.63
CA GLU A 303 24.99 -20.95 -13.58
C GLU A 303 23.78 -21.87 -13.85
N LEU A 304 22.66 -21.65 -13.17
CA LEU A 304 21.42 -22.42 -13.39
C LEU A 304 20.89 -22.28 -14.82
N TRP A 305 21.01 -21.08 -15.41
CA TRP A 305 20.63 -20.84 -16.79
C TRP A 305 21.46 -21.67 -17.78
N GLN A 306 22.78 -21.77 -17.54
CA GLN A 306 23.66 -22.61 -18.36
C GLN A 306 23.35 -24.09 -18.18
N GLU A 307 23.08 -24.54 -16.95
CA GLU A 307 22.64 -25.92 -16.66
C GLU A 307 21.36 -26.26 -17.43
N TRP A 308 20.35 -25.40 -17.37
CA TRP A 308 19.09 -25.58 -18.10
C TRP A 308 19.30 -25.59 -19.62
N GLN A 309 20.11 -24.67 -20.17
CA GLN A 309 20.44 -24.66 -21.60
C GLN A 309 21.17 -25.93 -22.06
N GLY A 310 22.05 -26.48 -21.21
CA GLY A 310 22.72 -27.75 -21.48
C GLY A 310 21.72 -28.90 -21.63
N MET A 311 20.71 -28.94 -20.76
CA MET A 311 19.67 -29.99 -20.75
C MET A 311 18.62 -29.86 -21.88
N GLN A 312 18.59 -28.73 -22.60
CA GLN A 312 17.73 -28.53 -23.78
C GLN A 312 18.36 -29.05 -25.08
N ASN A 313 19.69 -29.24 -25.09
CA ASN A 313 20.45 -29.68 -26.26
C ASN A 313 20.82 -31.18 -26.21
N GLU A 314 20.36 -31.91 -25.19
CA GLU A 314 20.52 -33.37 -25.00
C GLU A 314 19.22 -34.13 -25.33
#